data_AF-A0AAW9L9Q5-F1
#
_entry.id   AF-A0AAW9L9Q5-F1
#
_cell.length_a   1.000
_cell.length_b   1.000
_cell.length_c   1.000
_cell.angle_alpha   90.00
_cell.angle_beta   90.00
_cell.angle_gamma   90.00
#
_symmetry.space_group_name_H-M   'P 1'
#
loop_
_entity.id
_entity.type
_entity.pdbx_description
1 polymer ?
#
loop_
_entity_poly.entity_id
_entity_poly.type
_entity_poly.pdbx_seq_one_letter_code
_entity_poly.pdbx_strand_id
1 'polypeptide(L)'
;MFLKPKAVQFKRKGKPFTIELASVTDFQRVSREIAGSERPVLTVRHQSGGQAITSLAATSSARKMNILGRYLRLEYSDIMEEIGDISLSDDEKQMLVAIYSTSQGMPLADILNKEASEVTMMLSDLRDDGLVEDAPEGPTLTPKGKIVASNFLEDVNT
;
A
#
# COMPACT_ATOMS: atom_id res chain seq x y z
N MET A 1 -5.77 -12.52 16.97
CA MET A 1 -5.95 -11.81 15.69
C MET A 1 -7.44 -11.66 15.48
N PHE A 2 -7.86 -10.48 15.04
CA PHE A 2 -9.24 -10.17 14.66
C PHE A 2 -9.18 -9.55 13.27
N LEU A 3 -10.08 -10.01 12.39
CA LEU A 3 -10.28 -9.37 11.10
C LEU A 3 -11.24 -8.20 11.32
N LYS A 4 -10.93 -7.05 10.72
CA LYS A 4 -11.81 -5.89 10.65
C LYS A 4 -11.98 -5.56 9.16
N PRO A 5 -13.10 -5.01 8.70
CA PRO A 5 -13.21 -4.53 7.32
C PRO A 5 -11.98 -3.71 6.93
N LYS A 6 -11.33 -4.03 5.80
CA LYS A 6 -10.12 -3.36 5.30
C LYS A 6 -8.90 -3.36 6.23
N ALA A 7 -8.87 -4.14 7.30
CA ALA A 7 -7.72 -4.20 8.22
C ALA A 7 -7.55 -5.53 8.96
N VAL A 8 -6.31 -5.87 9.30
CA VAL A 8 -6.00 -7.02 10.16
C VAL A 8 -5.38 -6.54 11.46
N GLN A 9 -6.01 -6.86 12.58
CA GLN A 9 -5.45 -6.56 13.90
C GLN A 9 -4.82 -7.81 14.52
N PHE A 10 -3.54 -7.68 14.85
CA PHE A 10 -2.75 -8.68 15.54
C PHE A 10 -2.63 -8.33 17.03
N LYS A 11 -2.98 -9.30 17.88
CA LYS A 11 -2.80 -9.19 19.32
C LYS A 11 -1.43 -9.74 19.69
N ARG A 12 -0.67 -8.98 20.48
CA ARG A 12 0.60 -9.37 21.09
C ARG A 12 0.60 -8.99 22.56
N LYS A 13 1.54 -9.51 23.36
CA LYS A 13 1.78 -9.01 24.73
C LYS A 13 2.26 -7.55 24.60
N GLY A 14 1.41 -6.58 24.91
CA GLY A 14 1.63 -5.15 24.68
C GLY A 14 0.56 -4.52 23.78
N LYS A 15 0.91 -3.41 23.11
CA LYS A 15 -0.03 -2.71 22.22
C LYS A 15 -0.34 -3.58 20.99
N PRO A 16 -1.63 -3.78 20.63
CA PRO A 16 -1.99 -4.44 19.38
C PRO A 16 -1.40 -3.67 18.20
N PHE A 17 -1.11 -4.37 17.12
CA PHE A 17 -0.72 -3.74 15.87
C PHE A 17 -1.77 -4.05 14.81
N THR A 18 -2.05 -3.07 13.96
CA THR A 18 -3.02 -3.17 12.87
C THR A 18 -2.26 -2.97 11.57
N ILE A 19 -2.57 -3.81 10.58
CA ILE A 19 -2.20 -3.57 9.18
C ILE A 19 -3.47 -3.13 8.47
N GLU A 20 -3.44 -1.95 7.86
CA GLU A 20 -4.48 -1.52 6.94
C GLU A 20 -4.23 -2.21 5.60
N LEU A 21 -5.23 -2.89 5.05
CA LEU A 21 -5.04 -3.68 3.83
C LEU A 21 -4.67 -2.82 2.64
N ALA A 22 -5.22 -1.62 2.62
CA ALA A 22 -4.97 -0.67 1.57
C ALA A 22 -3.48 -0.19 1.60
N SER A 23 -2.78 -0.31 2.74
CA SER A 23 -1.35 0.00 2.82
C SER A 23 -0.44 -1.17 2.46
N VAL A 24 -1.00 -2.36 2.19
CA VAL A 24 -0.25 -3.56 1.82
C VAL A 24 0.17 -3.48 0.36
N THR A 25 1.47 -3.60 0.11
CA THR A 25 2.03 -3.65 -1.25
C THR A 25 2.37 -5.07 -1.68
N ASP A 26 2.71 -5.95 -0.74
CA ASP A 26 2.98 -7.36 -1.01
C ASP A 26 2.68 -8.21 0.22
N PHE A 27 2.26 -9.46 0.01
CA PHE A 27 2.17 -10.44 1.08
C PHE A 27 2.46 -11.85 0.60
N GLN A 28 3.22 -12.59 1.40
CA GLN A 28 3.68 -13.92 1.06
C GLN A 28 3.60 -14.86 2.25
N ARG A 29 3.30 -16.12 1.97
CA ARG A 29 3.46 -17.19 2.95
C ARG A 29 4.81 -17.83 2.77
N VAL A 30 5.65 -17.75 3.79
CA VAL A 30 6.94 -18.43 3.85
C VAL A 30 6.94 -19.47 4.97
N SER A 31 7.88 -20.41 4.91
CA SER A 31 8.20 -21.27 6.06
C SER A 31 9.45 -20.72 6.73
N ARG A 32 9.47 -20.70 8.06
CA ARG A 32 10.63 -20.24 8.83
C ARG A 32 10.77 -21.05 10.11
N GLU A 33 12.00 -21.37 10.47
CA GLU A 33 12.29 -21.95 11.78
C GLU A 33 12.02 -20.92 12.89
N ILE A 34 11.11 -21.26 13.81
CA ILE A 34 10.79 -20.47 14.99
C ILE A 34 10.72 -21.41 16.19
N ALA A 35 11.57 -21.13 17.18
CA ALA A 35 11.71 -21.94 18.40
C ALA A 35 11.93 -23.44 18.09
N GLY A 36 12.87 -23.74 17.18
CA GLY A 36 13.28 -25.11 16.84
C GLY A 36 12.28 -25.90 16.00
N SER A 37 11.32 -25.23 15.37
CA SER A 37 10.33 -25.89 14.50
C SER A 37 10.03 -25.03 13.28
N GLU A 38 9.93 -25.65 12.11
CA GLU A 38 9.43 -24.99 10.90
C GLU A 38 7.97 -24.58 11.07
N ARG A 39 7.68 -23.30 10.86
CA ARG A 39 6.34 -22.75 11.01
C ARG A 39 5.97 -21.87 9.81
N PRO A 40 4.71 -21.90 9.37
CA PRO A 40 4.23 -20.95 8.38
C PRO A 40 4.23 -19.54 8.98
N VAL A 41 4.84 -18.62 8.25
CA VAL A 41 4.89 -17.20 8.56
C VAL A 41 4.25 -16.45 7.41
N LEU A 42 3.35 -15.52 7.74
CA LEU A 42 2.89 -14.53 6.79
C LEU A 42 3.83 -13.33 6.86
N THR A 43 4.44 -13.03 5.73
CA THR A 43 5.16 -11.78 5.48
C THR A 43 4.20 -10.82 4.83
N VAL A 44 4.11 -9.59 5.35
CA VAL A 44 3.31 -8.51 4.77
C VAL A 44 4.20 -7.29 4.66
N ARG A 45 4.44 -6.83 3.43
CA ARG A 45 5.05 -5.53 3.15
C ARG A 45 3.93 -4.50 3.09
N HIS A 46 4.03 -3.47 3.91
CA HIS A 46 3.03 -2.42 3.99
C HIS A 46 3.63 -1.09 4.37
N GLN A 47 2.93 -0.01 4.07
CA GLN A 47 3.29 1.32 4.55
C GLN A 47 2.68 1.61 5.91
N SER A 48 3.49 2.20 6.79
CA SER A 48 3.04 2.69 8.09
C SER A 48 3.88 3.90 8.48
N GLY A 49 3.22 5.04 8.70
CA GLY A 49 3.91 6.30 9.04
C GLY A 49 4.88 6.78 7.97
N GLY A 50 4.53 6.61 6.69
CA GLY A 50 5.36 7.02 5.54
C GLY A 50 6.56 6.12 5.26
N GLN A 51 6.75 5.03 6.01
CA GLN A 51 7.86 4.09 5.81
C GLN A 51 7.33 2.75 5.31
N ALA A 52 8.08 2.13 4.40
CA ALA A 52 7.87 0.73 4.03
C ALA A 52 8.34 -0.19 5.17
N ILE A 53 7.42 -0.99 5.70
CA ILE A 53 7.66 -1.92 6.81
C ILE A 53 7.32 -3.33 6.35
N THR A 54 8.15 -4.30 6.71
CA THR A 54 7.83 -5.72 6.57
C THR A 54 7.42 -6.30 7.92
N SER A 55 6.18 -6.74 8.03
CA SER A 55 5.64 -7.40 9.22
C SER A 55 5.61 -8.91 9.04
N LEU A 56 6.08 -9.62 10.07
CA LEU A 56 6.09 -11.08 10.12
C LEU A 56 5.09 -11.56 11.17
N ALA A 57 4.08 -12.30 10.73
CA ALA A 57 3.08 -12.89 11.60
C ALA A 57 3.17 -14.41 11.57
N ALA A 58 3.49 -15.01 12.72
CA ALA A 58 3.42 -16.45 12.93
C ALA A 58 2.26 -16.78 13.87
N THR A 59 1.58 -17.89 13.62
CA THR A 59 0.58 -18.44 14.54
C THR A 59 0.79 -19.94 14.70
N SER A 60 0.56 -20.46 15.89
CA SER A 60 0.55 -21.90 16.15
C SER A 60 -0.66 -22.62 15.53
N SER A 61 -1.64 -21.88 15.00
CA SER A 61 -2.84 -22.45 14.38
C SER A 61 -2.78 -22.32 12.86
N ALA A 62 -2.50 -23.42 12.17
CA ALA A 62 -2.54 -23.50 10.71
C ALA A 62 -3.90 -23.04 10.14
N ARG A 63 -5.00 -23.37 10.82
CA ARG A 63 -6.35 -22.91 10.45
C ARG A 63 -6.46 -21.38 10.46
N LYS A 64 -5.99 -20.70 11.52
CA LYS A 64 -6.01 -19.23 11.59
C LYS A 64 -5.14 -18.60 10.50
N MET A 65 -4.00 -19.20 10.19
CA MET A 65 -3.14 -18.75 9.11
C MET A 65 -3.82 -18.86 7.73
N ASN A 66 -4.48 -19.98 7.47
CA ASN A 66 -5.21 -20.18 6.21
C ASN A 66 -6.37 -19.17 6.05
N ILE A 67 -7.10 -18.85 7.13
CA ILE A 67 -8.16 -17.84 7.10
C ILE A 67 -7.58 -16.46 6.84
N LEU A 68 -6.48 -16.09 7.51
CA LEU A 68 -5.80 -14.81 7.28
C LEU A 68 -5.36 -14.67 5.83
N GLY A 69 -4.67 -15.69 5.29
CA GLY A 69 -4.20 -15.66 3.90
C GLY A 69 -5.35 -15.56 2.90
N ARG A 70 -6.48 -16.25 3.14
CA ARG A 70 -7.68 -16.12 2.29
C ARG A 70 -8.30 -14.74 2.35
N TYR A 71 -8.41 -14.17 3.54
CA TYR A 71 -8.93 -12.82 3.73
C TYR A 71 -8.07 -11.77 3.01
N LEU A 72 -6.75 -11.84 3.17
CA LEU A 72 -5.82 -10.94 2.49
C LEU A 72 -5.92 -11.05 0.97
N ARG A 73 -6.04 -12.28 0.44
CA ARG A 73 -6.23 -12.48 -1.01
C ARG A 73 -7.52 -11.85 -1.52
N LEU A 74 -8.64 -12.04 -0.83
CA LEU A 74 -9.92 -11.49 -1.26
C LEU A 74 -9.88 -9.97 -1.27
N GLU A 75 -9.51 -9.35 -0.16
CA GLU A 75 -9.52 -7.88 -0.04
C GLU A 75 -8.46 -7.23 -0.95
N TYR A 76 -7.32 -7.89 -1.17
CA TYR A 76 -6.33 -7.40 -2.12
C TYR A 76 -6.83 -7.54 -3.56
N SER A 77 -7.52 -8.64 -3.90
CA SER A 77 -8.16 -8.78 -5.22
C SER A 77 -9.20 -7.69 -5.47
N ASP A 78 -10.04 -7.36 -4.48
CA ASP A 78 -11.03 -6.28 -4.61
C ASP A 78 -10.34 -4.93 -4.87
N ILE A 79 -9.26 -4.62 -4.13
CA ILE A 79 -8.47 -3.39 -4.36
C ILE A 79 -7.83 -3.38 -5.76
N MET A 80 -7.30 -4.51 -6.22
CA MET A 80 -6.68 -4.62 -7.54
C MET A 80 -7.71 -4.52 -8.67
N GLU A 81 -8.94 -5.01 -8.47
CA GLU A 81 -10.05 -4.83 -9.40
C GLU A 81 -10.43 -3.34 -9.48
N GLU A 82 -10.60 -2.67 -8.34
CA GLU A 82 -10.85 -1.23 -8.28
C GLU A 82 -9.73 -0.41 -8.94
N ILE A 83 -8.47 -0.87 -8.90
CA ILE A 83 -7.34 -0.24 -9.59
C ILE A 83 -7.40 -0.50 -11.09
N GLY A 84 -7.76 -1.72 -11.51
CA GLY A 84 -7.85 -2.10 -12.92
C GLY A 84 -8.90 -1.32 -13.72
N ASP A 85 -9.93 -0.81 -13.04
CA ASP A 85 -10.96 0.04 -13.64
C ASP A 85 -10.52 1.49 -13.84
N ILE A 86 -9.38 1.92 -13.28
CA ILE A 86 -8.86 3.29 -13.44
C ILE A 86 -7.99 3.38 -14.68
N SER A 87 -8.30 4.34 -15.55
CA SER A 87 -7.49 4.69 -16.71
C SER A 87 -6.62 5.91 -16.41
N LEU A 88 -5.32 5.69 -16.20
CA LEU A 88 -4.35 6.76 -15.94
C LEU A 88 -3.54 7.11 -17.20
N SER A 89 -3.44 8.41 -17.49
CA SER A 89 -2.45 8.95 -18.42
C SER A 89 -1.03 8.78 -17.90
N ASP A 90 -0.03 8.83 -18.79
CA ASP A 90 1.37 8.66 -18.38
C ASP A 90 1.85 9.79 -17.45
N ASP A 91 1.30 10.99 -17.61
CA ASP A 91 1.59 12.14 -16.75
C ASP A 91 1.04 11.92 -15.33
N GLU A 92 -0.16 11.35 -15.18
CA GLU A 92 -0.74 11.01 -13.89
C GLU A 92 0.03 9.89 -13.19
N LYS A 93 0.50 8.88 -13.93
CA LYS A 93 1.37 7.84 -13.38
C LYS A 93 2.67 8.44 -12.84
N GLN A 94 3.29 9.34 -13.61
CA GLN A 94 4.49 10.06 -13.17
C GLN A 94 4.23 10.92 -11.93
N MET A 95 3.06 11.59 -11.86
CA MET A 95 2.65 12.32 -10.68
C MET A 95 2.52 11.43 -9.45
N LEU A 96 1.88 10.26 -9.57
CA LEU A 96 1.77 9.30 -8.48
C LEU A 96 3.14 8.83 -7.97
N VAL A 97 4.07 8.53 -8.89
CA VAL A 97 5.45 8.16 -8.56
C VAL A 97 6.22 9.33 -7.91
N ALA A 98 6.01 10.56 -8.38
CA ALA A 98 6.60 11.76 -7.79
C ALA A 98 6.11 11.96 -6.35
N ILE A 99 4.81 11.93 -6.09
CA ILE A 99 4.25 12.04 -4.73
C ILE A 99 4.74 10.89 -3.85
N TYR A 100 4.85 9.67 -4.40
CA TYR A 100 5.36 8.49 -3.69
C TYR A 100 6.83 8.63 -3.26
N SER A 101 7.66 9.17 -4.15
CA SER A 101 9.13 9.18 -4.01
C SER A 101 9.64 10.44 -3.31
N THR A 102 8.85 11.51 -3.31
CA THR A 102 9.26 12.79 -2.73
C THR A 102 9.11 12.77 -1.22
N SER A 103 10.22 12.57 -0.51
CA SER A 103 10.36 12.98 0.88
C SER A 103 10.83 14.44 0.92
N GLN A 104 9.88 15.39 0.95
CA GLN A 104 10.09 16.82 1.26
C GLN A 104 10.78 17.69 0.19
N GLY A 105 10.06 18.71 -0.30
CA GLY A 105 10.62 20.05 -0.55
C GLY A 105 10.56 20.62 -1.97
N MET A 106 10.47 19.81 -3.03
CA MET A 106 10.41 20.31 -4.41
C MET A 106 8.95 20.39 -4.91
N PRO A 107 8.53 21.50 -5.55
CA PRO A 107 7.20 21.60 -6.16
C PRO A 107 6.98 20.52 -7.22
N LEU A 108 5.78 19.91 -7.23
CA LEU A 108 5.41 18.89 -8.23
C LEU A 108 5.50 19.40 -9.68
N ALA A 109 5.21 20.68 -9.91
CA ALA A 109 5.33 21.32 -11.22
C ALA A 109 6.76 21.26 -11.77
N ASP A 110 7.77 21.45 -10.90
CA ASP A 110 9.18 21.38 -11.29
C ASP A 110 9.60 19.94 -11.55
N ILE A 111 9.12 18.99 -10.74
CA ILE A 111 9.42 17.54 -10.90
C ILE A 111 8.86 17.02 -12.23
N LEU A 112 7.65 17.44 -12.57
CA LEU A 112 6.94 16.98 -13.77
C LEU A 112 7.24 17.83 -15.00
N ASN A 113 7.97 18.94 -14.85
CA ASN A 113 8.22 19.93 -15.89
C ASN A 113 6.90 20.39 -16.58
N LYS A 114 5.92 20.78 -15.77
CA LYS A 114 4.57 21.20 -16.20
C LYS A 114 4.12 22.49 -15.54
N GLU A 115 3.14 23.14 -16.15
CA GLU A 115 2.51 24.32 -15.58
C GLU A 115 1.69 23.99 -14.32
N ALA A 116 1.58 24.95 -13.39
CA ALA A 116 0.85 24.75 -12.13
C ALA A 116 -0.65 24.43 -12.34
N SER A 117 -1.25 24.97 -13.41
CA SER A 117 -2.64 24.67 -13.79
C SER A 117 -2.82 23.23 -14.23
N GLU A 118 -1.89 22.67 -15.02
CA GLU A 118 -1.89 21.26 -15.43
C GLU A 118 -1.75 20.33 -14.22
N VAL A 119 -0.84 20.66 -13.29
CA VAL A 119 -0.68 19.93 -12.03
C VAL A 119 -1.96 19.93 -11.22
N THR A 120 -2.66 21.06 -11.15
CA THR A 120 -3.91 21.18 -10.40
C THR A 120 -5.02 20.34 -11.01
N MET A 121 -5.12 20.27 -12.35
CA MET A 121 -6.11 19.42 -13.02
C MET A 121 -5.85 17.94 -12.75
N MET A 122 -4.61 17.47 -12.95
CA MET A 122 -4.26 16.08 -12.65
C MET A 122 -4.49 15.70 -11.17
N LEU A 123 -4.18 16.61 -10.24
CA LEU A 123 -4.49 16.38 -8.82
C LEU A 123 -6.00 16.31 -8.54
N SER A 124 -6.84 16.97 -9.34
CA SER A 124 -8.29 16.84 -9.27
C SER A 124 -8.72 15.45 -9.74
N ASP A 125 -8.27 15.03 -10.92
CA ASP A 125 -8.62 13.75 -11.53
C ASP A 125 -8.18 12.58 -10.63
N LEU A 126 -6.95 12.61 -10.13
CA LEU A 126 -6.43 11.61 -9.18
C LEU A 126 -7.18 11.58 -7.84
N ARG A 127 -7.77 12.70 -7.42
CA ARG A 127 -8.60 12.76 -6.19
C ARG A 127 -9.98 12.16 -6.46
N ASP A 128 -10.55 12.42 -7.62
CA ASP A 128 -11.83 11.85 -8.05
C ASP A 128 -11.73 10.32 -8.22
N ASP A 129 -10.58 9.82 -8.67
CA ASP A 129 -10.24 8.39 -8.73
C ASP A 129 -9.89 7.76 -7.37
N GLY A 130 -9.82 8.57 -6.30
CA GLY A 130 -9.50 8.13 -4.95
C GLY A 130 -8.05 7.68 -4.76
N LEU A 131 -7.12 8.17 -5.56
CA LEU A 131 -5.69 7.85 -5.49
C LEU A 131 -4.88 8.88 -4.69
N VAL A 132 -5.38 10.11 -4.57
CA VAL A 132 -4.78 11.19 -3.80
C VAL A 132 -5.79 11.77 -2.81
N GLU A 133 -5.30 12.21 -1.65
CA GLU A 133 -6.08 12.96 -0.65
C GLU A 133 -5.30 14.20 -0.17
N ASP A 134 -6.02 15.19 0.33
CA ASP A 134 -5.40 16.40 0.88
C ASP A 134 -4.89 16.15 2.31
N ALA A 135 -3.63 16.52 2.56
CA ALA A 135 -3.03 16.52 3.90
C ALA A 135 -2.49 17.91 4.26
N PRO A 136 -2.23 18.20 5.55
CA PRO A 136 -1.72 19.50 5.98
C PRO A 136 -0.40 19.94 5.30
N GLU A 137 0.42 18.98 4.87
CA GLU A 137 1.70 19.23 4.20
C GLU A 137 1.60 19.22 2.66
N GLY A 138 0.39 19.08 2.11
CA GLY A 138 0.14 18.97 0.67
C GLY A 138 -0.59 17.67 0.29
N PRO A 139 -0.82 17.43 -1.01
CA PRO A 139 -1.44 16.20 -1.49
C PRO A 139 -0.60 14.98 -1.10
N THR A 140 -1.26 13.94 -0.59
CA THR A 140 -0.63 12.66 -0.26
C THR A 140 -1.36 11.51 -0.96
N LEU A 141 -0.66 10.41 -1.18
CA LEU A 141 -1.28 9.24 -1.80
C LEU A 141 -2.21 8.55 -0.81
N THR A 142 -3.42 8.25 -1.26
CA THR A 142 -4.26 7.26 -0.59
C THR A 142 -3.55 5.90 -0.61
N PRO A 143 -3.99 4.95 0.20
CA PRO A 143 -3.37 3.63 0.16
C PRO A 143 -3.51 2.94 -1.23
N LYS A 144 -4.63 3.16 -1.94
CA LYS A 144 -4.81 2.71 -3.34
C LYS A 144 -3.77 3.37 -4.27
N GLY A 145 -3.60 4.69 -4.17
CA GLY A 145 -2.58 5.43 -4.92
C GLY A 145 -1.15 4.94 -4.67
N LYS A 146 -0.84 4.49 -3.45
CA LYS A 146 0.48 3.92 -3.11
C LYS A 146 0.75 2.59 -3.78
N ILE A 147 -0.26 1.72 -3.89
CA ILE A 147 -0.14 0.44 -4.60
C ILE A 147 0.13 0.73 -6.09
N VAL A 148 -0.66 1.62 -6.68
CA VAL A 148 -0.51 2.04 -8.09
C VAL A 148 0.88 2.61 -8.36
N ALA A 149 1.33 3.57 -7.55
CA ALA A 149 2.66 4.18 -7.68
C ALA A 149 3.79 3.16 -7.51
N SER A 150 3.67 2.23 -6.55
CA SER A 150 4.65 1.18 -6.33
C SER A 150 4.78 0.24 -7.53
N ASN A 151 3.65 -0.16 -8.14
CA ASN A 151 3.67 -1.03 -9.32
C ASN A 151 4.36 -0.34 -10.51
N PHE A 152 4.06 0.94 -10.76
CA PHE A 152 4.73 1.69 -11.83
C PHE A 152 6.23 1.92 -11.57
N LEU A 153 6.61 2.12 -10.31
CA LEU A 153 8.03 2.22 -9.96
C LEU A 153 8.78 0.91 -10.26
N GLU A 154 8.16 -0.25 -10.06
CA GLU A 154 8.75 -1.54 -10.40
C GLU A 154 8.87 -1.72 -11.93
N ASP A 155 7.85 -1.32 -12.69
CA ASP A 155 7.88 -1.36 -14.17
C ASP A 155 8.99 -0.49 -14.77
N VAL A 156 9.26 0.69 -14.21
CA VAL A 156 10.29 1.62 -14.69
C VAL A 156 11.72 1.16 -14.35
N ASN A 157 11.88 0.27 -13.37
CA ASN A 157 13.18 -0.27 -12.96
C ASN A 157 13.54 -1.59 -13.67
N THR A 158 12.78 -2.00 -14.70
CA THR A 158 13.01 -3.21 -15.50
C THR A 158 13.59 -2.86 -16.88
#